data_AF-B8F0B0-F1
#
_entry.id   AF-B8F0B0-F1
#
_cell.length_a   1.000
_cell.length_b   1.000
_cell.length_c   1.000
_cell.angle_alpha   90.00
_cell.angle_beta   90.00
_cell.angle_gamma   90.00
#
_symmetry.space_group_name_H-M   'P 1'
#
loop_
_entity.id
_entity.type
_entity.pdbx_description
1 polymer ?
#
loop_
_entity_poly.entity_id
_entity_poly.type
_entity_poly.pdbx_seq_one_letter_code
_entity_poly.pdbx_strand_id
1 'polypeptide(L)'
;MGMNSHLLGQENDRTALRLIHDFGWLRAPELGLLIWGAHTHHIKYGERILRKLAARHLVIPRPLPAHSGSAFVLSQRGADLLLESTGITARSGKDWGETLAGVWVAPKWWRHDLLAHSFLALLSSQGYTVIPERRLRRENAVDKLPDGLAIPPDKGDVFWVEIESTRKSGRNMDLMARALIKVALGKAPTLSRLKANQTMICYADGATDERGYRLDHRARVLNALQRHASDTVAVCLYKLSLKGLAVTDFSGEVVTITRDAVKQRLHQWRTLWCDTTENLEGGQELILEGLLLSVWQKKNTLWRWQVEDTHRVGQDGYPLILEFGEALTRTAAEEALAALPLWGD
;
A
#
# COMPACT_ATOMS: atom_id res chain seq x y z
N MET A 1 23.69 -34.61 20.01
CA MET A 1 22.45 -34.87 20.76
C MET A 1 21.28 -34.73 19.80
N GLY A 2 20.59 -35.82 19.44
CA GLY A 2 19.42 -35.76 18.57
C GLY A 2 18.20 -35.28 19.38
N MET A 3 17.61 -34.14 19.02
CA MET A 3 16.31 -33.76 19.57
C MET A 3 15.28 -34.85 19.26
N ASN A 4 14.46 -35.21 20.24
CA ASN A 4 13.37 -36.16 20.07
C ASN A 4 12.43 -35.67 18.96
N SER A 5 12.26 -36.46 17.90
CA SER A 5 11.47 -36.14 16.71
C SER A 5 10.01 -35.78 17.04
N HIS A 6 9.49 -36.34 18.14
CA HIS A 6 8.15 -36.02 18.65
C HIS A 6 8.07 -34.57 19.17
N LEU A 7 9.08 -34.12 19.93
CA LEU A 7 9.13 -32.76 20.47
C LEU A 7 9.23 -31.73 19.34
N LEU A 8 10.07 -32.01 18.33
CA LEU A 8 10.18 -31.16 17.15
C LEU A 8 8.85 -31.08 16.39
N GLY A 9 8.11 -32.19 16.30
CA GLY A 9 6.78 -32.22 15.69
C GLY A 9 5.75 -31.36 16.43
N GLN A 10 5.78 -31.37 17.77
CA GLN A 10 4.89 -30.53 18.58
C GLN A 10 5.24 -29.05 18.47
N GLU A 11 6.53 -28.72 18.41
CA GLU A 11 6.97 -27.33 18.27
C GLU A 11 6.59 -26.74 16.91
N ASN A 12 6.71 -27.54 15.84
CA ASN A 12 6.24 -27.14 14.52
C ASN A 12 4.72 -26.91 14.50
N ASP A 13 3.93 -27.76 15.17
CA ASP A 13 2.48 -27.58 15.28
C ASP A 13 2.15 -26.23 15.95
N ARG A 14 2.81 -25.90 17.08
CA ARG A 14 2.60 -24.62 17.79
C ARG A 14 3.03 -23.42 16.94
N THR A 15 4.19 -23.53 16.30
CA THR A 15 4.72 -22.49 15.40
C THR A 15 3.73 -22.23 14.26
N ALA A 16 3.17 -23.27 13.66
CA ALA A 16 2.19 -23.13 12.59
C ALA A 16 0.90 -22.44 13.06
N LEU A 17 0.36 -22.80 14.23
CA LEU A 17 -0.83 -22.15 14.78
C LEU A 17 -0.58 -20.67 15.09
N ARG A 18 0.59 -20.35 15.65
CA ARG A 18 1.00 -18.97 15.91
C ARG A 18 1.13 -18.17 14.61
N LEU A 19 1.78 -18.71 13.59
CA LEU A 19 1.92 -18.04 12.29
C LEU A 19 0.56 -17.81 11.62
N ILE A 20 -0.33 -18.80 11.64
CA ILE A 20 -1.70 -18.64 11.12
C ILE A 20 -2.46 -17.56 11.90
N HIS A 21 -2.30 -17.48 13.22
CA HIS A 21 -2.86 -16.41 14.03
C HIS A 21 -2.27 -15.03 13.68
N ASP A 22 -0.95 -14.97 13.48
CA ASP A 22 -0.22 -13.74 13.20
C ASP A 22 -0.55 -13.15 11.83
N PHE A 23 -0.65 -13.99 10.81
CA PHE A 23 -1.08 -13.61 9.46
C PHE A 23 -2.61 -13.58 9.30
N GLY A 24 -3.37 -14.18 10.23
CA GLY A 24 -4.82 -14.37 10.12
C GLY A 24 -5.22 -15.62 9.32
N TRP A 25 -4.51 -15.89 8.23
CA TRP A 25 -4.62 -17.11 7.45
C TRP A 25 -3.35 -17.34 6.62
N LEU A 26 -3.05 -18.60 6.27
CA LEU A 26 -1.94 -18.94 5.38
C LEU A 26 -2.32 -20.09 4.45
N ARG A 27 -1.66 -20.21 3.29
CA ARG A 27 -1.68 -21.45 2.52
C ARG A 27 -0.44 -22.28 2.84
N ALA A 28 -0.40 -23.50 2.31
CA ALA A 28 0.73 -24.41 2.52
C ALA A 28 2.09 -23.86 2.03
N PRO A 29 2.21 -23.22 0.85
CA PRO A 29 3.48 -22.66 0.41
C PRO A 29 4.03 -21.58 1.35
N GLU A 30 3.22 -20.60 1.75
CA GLU A 30 3.66 -19.52 2.64
C GLU A 30 4.05 -20.04 4.04
N LEU A 31 3.22 -20.93 4.61
CA LEU A 31 3.55 -21.56 5.89
C LEU A 31 4.84 -22.38 5.80
N GLY A 32 5.05 -23.07 4.67
CA GLY A 32 6.25 -23.82 4.39
C GLY A 32 7.50 -22.94 4.44
N LEU A 33 7.47 -21.80 3.74
CA LEU A 33 8.56 -20.83 3.73
C LEU A 33 8.84 -20.24 5.12
N LEU A 34 7.79 -19.91 5.88
CA LEU A 34 7.93 -19.31 7.21
C LEU A 34 8.58 -20.25 8.23
N ILE A 35 8.34 -21.57 8.14
CA ILE A 35 8.87 -22.55 9.10
C ILE A 35 10.23 -23.13 8.64
N TRP A 36 10.38 -23.42 7.34
CA TRP A 36 11.54 -24.15 6.82
C TRP A 36 12.39 -23.34 5.83
N GLY A 37 12.11 -22.06 5.63
CA GLY A 37 12.82 -21.21 4.68
C GLY A 37 12.73 -21.73 3.24
N ALA A 38 13.74 -21.40 2.44
CA ALA A 38 13.82 -21.77 1.02
C ALA A 38 14.15 -23.27 0.75
N HIS A 39 13.84 -24.16 1.69
CA HIS A 39 14.10 -25.60 1.55
C HIS A 39 13.33 -26.20 0.36
N THR A 40 13.94 -27.10 -0.43
CA THR A 40 13.36 -27.68 -1.66
C THR A 40 11.98 -28.33 -1.49
N HIS A 41 11.66 -28.77 -0.26
CA HIS A 41 10.41 -29.45 0.08
C HIS A 41 9.49 -28.66 1.01
N HIS A 42 9.72 -27.35 1.20
CA HIS A 42 8.94 -26.52 2.13
C HIS A 42 7.42 -26.61 1.87
N ILE A 43 6.99 -26.63 0.59
CA ILE A 43 5.56 -26.76 0.23
C ILE A 43 4.99 -28.08 0.75
N LYS A 44 5.66 -29.21 0.48
CA LYS A 44 5.21 -30.54 0.95
C LYS A 44 5.15 -30.61 2.48
N TYR A 45 6.09 -29.97 3.17
CA TYR A 45 6.10 -29.91 4.62
C TYR A 45 4.94 -29.07 5.17
N GLY A 46 4.66 -27.91 4.54
CA GLY A 46 3.49 -27.07 4.80
C GLY A 46 2.17 -27.81 4.61
N GLU A 47 2.02 -28.55 3.51
CA GLU A 47 0.82 -29.36 3.24
C GLU A 47 0.63 -30.45 4.30
N ARG A 48 1.71 -31.15 4.65
CA ARG A 48 1.68 -32.23 5.65
C ARG A 48 1.26 -31.71 7.02
N ILE A 49 1.82 -30.58 7.46
CA ILE A 49 1.46 -30.02 8.77
C ILE A 49 0.02 -29.50 8.77
N LEU A 50 -0.42 -28.80 7.72
CA LEU A 50 -1.79 -28.29 7.63
C LEU A 50 -2.83 -29.41 7.58
N ARG A 51 -2.55 -30.49 6.86
CA ARG A 51 -3.41 -31.69 6.84
C ARG A 51 -3.53 -32.31 8.24
N LYS A 52 -2.42 -32.43 8.97
CA LYS A 52 -2.39 -32.91 10.36
C LYS A 52 -3.19 -31.99 11.30
N LEU A 53 -3.00 -30.69 11.21
CA LEU A 53 -3.72 -29.71 12.04
C LEU A 53 -5.21 -29.68 11.72
N ALA A 54 -5.60 -29.80 10.45
CA ALA A 54 -6.99 -29.87 10.01
C ALA A 54 -7.67 -31.16 10.49
N ALA A 55 -7.00 -32.31 10.40
CA ALA A 55 -7.51 -33.58 10.92
C ALA A 55 -7.75 -33.56 12.44
N ARG A 56 -7.03 -32.70 13.17
CA ARG A 56 -7.22 -32.47 14.62
C ARG A 56 -8.22 -31.35 14.93
N HIS A 57 -8.86 -30.78 13.90
CA HIS A 57 -9.74 -29.62 13.99
C HIS A 57 -9.10 -28.40 14.66
N LEU A 58 -7.78 -28.20 14.48
CA LEU A 58 -7.06 -27.03 15.00
C LEU A 58 -7.09 -25.86 14.00
N VAL A 59 -7.23 -26.16 12.71
CA VAL A 59 -7.40 -25.17 11.63
C VAL A 59 -8.57 -25.55 10.75
N ILE A 60 -9.14 -24.56 10.04
CA ILE A 60 -10.25 -24.74 9.12
C ILE A 60 -9.76 -24.40 7.70
N PRO A 61 -9.79 -25.35 6.74
CA PRO A 61 -9.49 -25.05 5.35
C PRO A 61 -10.65 -24.31 4.68
N ARG A 62 -10.34 -23.27 3.91
CA ARG A 62 -11.27 -22.50 3.07
C ARG A 62 -10.73 -22.43 1.64
N PRO A 63 -11.48 -22.89 0.62
CA PRO A 63 -11.01 -22.84 -0.77
C PRO A 63 -10.94 -21.39 -1.26
N LEU A 64 -9.80 -21.00 -1.85
CA LEU A 64 -9.65 -19.68 -2.45
C LEU A 64 -10.20 -19.67 -3.88
N PRO A 65 -10.76 -18.54 -4.35
CA PRO A 65 -11.23 -18.42 -5.73
C PRO A 65 -10.11 -18.63 -6.77
N ALA A 66 -10.52 -18.87 -8.02
CA ALA A 66 -9.61 -19.02 -9.17
C ALA A 66 -8.51 -20.08 -8.94
N HIS A 67 -8.86 -21.20 -8.31
CA HIS A 67 -7.95 -22.32 -8.03
C HIS A 67 -6.66 -21.92 -7.29
N SER A 68 -6.73 -20.90 -6.43
CA SER A 68 -5.54 -20.34 -5.75
C SER A 68 -5.14 -21.11 -4.48
N GLY A 69 -5.62 -22.35 -4.34
CA GLY A 69 -5.37 -23.24 -3.21
C GLY A 69 -6.38 -23.09 -2.08
N SER A 70 -5.97 -23.42 -0.85
CA SER A 70 -6.80 -23.27 0.35
C SER A 70 -6.12 -22.35 1.36
N ALA A 71 -6.89 -21.41 1.89
CA ALA A 71 -6.52 -20.62 3.06
C ALA A 71 -6.85 -21.43 4.32
N PHE A 72 -5.90 -21.54 5.23
CA PHE A 72 -6.10 -22.18 6.53
C PHE A 72 -6.20 -21.10 7.60
N VAL A 73 -7.35 -21.05 8.26
CA VAL A 73 -7.63 -20.13 9.38
C VAL A 73 -7.63 -20.89 10.70
N LEU A 74 -7.37 -20.19 11.80
CA LEU A 74 -7.40 -20.78 13.13
C LEU A 74 -8.84 -21.17 13.53
N SER A 75 -9.04 -22.40 14.01
CA SER A 75 -10.31 -22.79 14.63
C SER A 75 -10.39 -22.27 16.08
N GLN A 76 -11.55 -22.39 16.73
CA GLN A 76 -11.65 -22.10 18.17
C GLN A 76 -10.73 -23.03 18.99
N ARG A 77 -10.77 -24.33 18.72
CA ARG A 77 -9.90 -25.31 19.39
C ARG A 77 -8.40 -25.02 19.21
N GLY A 78 -8.02 -24.55 18.02
CA GLY A 78 -6.65 -24.12 17.74
C GLY A 78 -6.26 -22.86 18.51
N ALA A 79 -7.20 -21.93 18.68
CA ALA A 79 -6.99 -20.73 19.50
C ALA A 79 -6.84 -21.08 20.98
N ASP A 80 -7.70 -21.96 21.50
CA ASP A 80 -7.66 -22.43 22.89
C ASP A 80 -6.32 -23.14 23.17
N LEU A 81 -5.89 -24.04 22.28
CA LEU A 81 -4.59 -24.71 22.39
C LEU A 81 -3.42 -23.71 22.38
N LEU A 82 -3.50 -22.65 21.57
CA LEU A 82 -2.46 -21.63 21.52
C LEU A 82 -2.41 -20.84 22.84
N LEU A 83 -3.57 -20.50 23.41
CA LEU A 83 -3.67 -19.87 24.73
C LEU A 83 -3.08 -20.76 25.82
N GLU A 84 -3.49 -22.02 25.89
CA GLU A 84 -3.00 -22.98 26.89
C GLU A 84 -1.48 -23.20 26.82
N SER A 85 -0.93 -23.29 25.60
CA SER A 85 0.47 -23.65 25.41
C SER A 85 1.45 -22.48 25.36
N THR A 86 0.98 -21.26 25.07
CA THR A 86 1.86 -20.08 24.89
C THR A 86 1.40 -18.83 25.64
N GLY A 87 0.20 -18.83 26.21
CA GLY A 87 -0.42 -17.64 26.81
C GLY A 87 -0.97 -16.63 25.80
N ILE A 88 -0.85 -16.88 24.49
CA ILE A 88 -1.35 -15.97 23.46
C ILE A 88 -2.88 -16.08 23.37
N THR A 89 -3.58 -14.98 23.68
CA THR A 89 -5.03 -14.87 23.48
C THR A 89 -5.35 -14.75 22.00
N ALA A 90 -5.59 -15.88 21.34
CA ALA A 90 -5.99 -15.95 19.94
C ALA A 90 -7.51 -16.01 19.79
N ARG A 91 -8.00 -15.69 18.58
CA ARG A 91 -9.40 -15.84 18.20
C ARG A 91 -9.51 -16.74 16.98
N SER A 92 -10.64 -17.44 16.85
CA SER A 92 -10.93 -18.16 15.62
C SER A 92 -11.01 -17.20 14.43
N GLY A 93 -10.43 -17.62 13.30
CA GLY A 93 -10.52 -16.94 12.01
C GLY A 93 -11.67 -17.46 11.14
N LYS A 94 -12.65 -18.20 11.71
CA LYS A 94 -13.77 -18.78 10.95
C LYS A 94 -14.57 -17.75 10.14
N ASP A 95 -14.60 -16.51 10.65
CA ASP A 95 -15.34 -15.36 10.10
C ASP A 95 -14.45 -14.43 9.24
N TRP A 96 -13.28 -14.91 8.76
CA TRP A 96 -12.42 -14.15 7.84
C TRP A 96 -13.09 -13.86 6.48
N GLY A 97 -14.12 -14.64 6.11
CA GLY A 97 -14.95 -14.40 4.93
C GLY A 97 -16.43 -14.45 5.28
N GLU A 98 -17.29 -14.39 4.27
CA GLU A 98 -18.74 -14.34 4.44
C GLU A 98 -19.35 -15.70 4.09
N THR A 99 -20.49 -16.04 4.71
CA THR A 99 -21.28 -17.21 4.31
C THR A 99 -22.56 -16.73 3.64
N LEU A 100 -22.70 -16.98 2.34
CA LEU A 100 -23.85 -16.60 1.53
C LEU A 100 -24.57 -17.87 1.10
N ALA A 101 -25.85 -18.02 1.46
CA ALA A 101 -26.67 -19.19 1.16
C ALA A 101 -25.99 -20.54 1.54
N GLY A 102 -25.31 -20.58 2.70
CA GLY A 102 -24.60 -21.77 3.18
C GLY A 102 -23.25 -22.04 2.51
N VAL A 103 -22.84 -21.22 1.53
CA VAL A 103 -21.54 -21.30 0.86
C VAL A 103 -20.62 -20.22 1.40
N TRP A 104 -19.42 -20.62 1.83
CA TRP A 104 -18.40 -19.67 2.25
C TRP A 104 -17.76 -18.98 1.05
N VAL A 105 -17.55 -17.67 1.15
CA VAL A 105 -16.98 -16.80 0.11
C VAL A 105 -15.82 -15.98 0.68
N ALA A 106 -14.71 -15.94 -0.05
CA ALA A 106 -13.54 -15.16 0.33
C ALA A 106 -13.84 -13.65 0.28
N PRO A 107 -13.28 -12.86 1.21
CA PRO A 107 -13.48 -11.41 1.21
C PRO A 107 -12.85 -10.77 -0.03
N LYS A 108 -13.37 -9.63 -0.51
CA LYS A 108 -12.90 -8.99 -1.76
C LYS A 108 -11.39 -8.68 -1.79
N TRP A 109 -10.78 -8.49 -0.62
CA TRP A 109 -9.36 -8.18 -0.45
C TRP A 109 -8.44 -9.41 -0.33
N TRP A 110 -8.95 -10.65 -0.43
CA TRP A 110 -8.15 -11.86 -0.23
C TRP A 110 -6.90 -11.95 -1.13
N ARG A 111 -6.96 -11.38 -2.34
CA ARG A 111 -5.82 -11.35 -3.29
C ARG A 111 -4.69 -10.45 -2.80
N HIS A 112 -5.04 -9.34 -2.16
CA HIS A 112 -4.07 -8.42 -1.59
C HIS A 112 -3.39 -9.06 -0.38
N ASP A 113 -4.17 -9.63 0.55
CA ASP A 113 -3.67 -10.41 1.68
C ASP A 113 -2.72 -11.52 1.18
N LEU A 114 -3.11 -12.24 0.12
CA LEU A 114 -2.29 -13.32 -0.41
C LEU A 114 -0.91 -12.82 -0.88
N LEU A 115 -0.88 -11.74 -1.65
CA LEU A 115 0.37 -11.14 -2.12
C LEU A 115 1.24 -10.67 -0.96
N ALA A 116 0.63 -10.07 0.07
CA ALA A 116 1.31 -9.70 1.31
C ALA A 116 1.90 -10.89 2.05
N HIS A 117 1.12 -11.95 2.22
CA HIS A 117 1.58 -13.17 2.87
C HIS A 117 2.71 -13.83 2.10
N SER A 118 2.59 -13.95 0.77
CA SER A 118 3.63 -14.52 -0.08
C SER A 118 4.92 -13.70 -0.03
N PHE A 119 4.83 -12.37 -0.09
CA PHE A 119 6.00 -11.51 -0.03
C PHE A 119 6.70 -11.58 1.33
N LEU A 120 5.97 -11.46 2.43
CA LEU A 120 6.54 -11.54 3.78
C LEU A 120 7.11 -12.94 4.09
N ALA A 121 6.48 -14.00 3.59
CA ALA A 121 7.02 -15.35 3.70
C ALA A 121 8.33 -15.52 2.91
N LEU A 122 8.42 -14.92 1.72
CA LEU A 122 9.64 -14.91 0.92
C LEU A 122 10.76 -14.13 1.63
N LEU A 123 10.49 -12.93 2.16
CA LEU A 123 11.46 -12.19 2.97
C LEU A 123 11.93 -13.00 4.20
N SER A 124 11.00 -13.64 4.90
CA SER A 124 11.35 -14.49 6.05
C SER A 124 12.26 -15.65 5.66
N SER A 125 12.04 -16.25 4.48
CA SER A 125 12.90 -17.31 3.94
C SER A 125 14.32 -16.83 3.60
N GLN A 126 14.50 -15.51 3.40
CA GLN A 126 15.78 -14.83 3.19
C GLN A 126 16.42 -14.33 4.51
N GLY A 127 15.86 -14.70 5.67
CA GLY A 127 16.40 -14.37 6.99
C GLY A 127 15.85 -13.09 7.61
N TYR A 128 14.87 -12.43 6.98
CA TYR A 128 14.22 -11.28 7.58
C TYR A 128 13.32 -11.73 8.75
N THR A 129 13.28 -10.92 9.80
CA THR A 129 12.17 -10.99 10.77
C THR A 129 11.01 -10.20 10.22
N VAL A 130 9.83 -10.82 10.11
CA VAL A 130 8.63 -10.17 9.56
C VAL A 130 7.51 -10.04 10.59
N ILE A 131 6.77 -8.93 10.54
CA ILE A 131 5.57 -8.70 11.36
C ILE A 131 4.41 -8.35 10.41
N PRO A 132 3.45 -9.25 10.19
CA PRO A 132 2.34 -9.01 9.26
C PRO A 132 1.33 -8.00 9.80
N GLU A 133 0.59 -7.33 8.90
CA GLU A 133 -0.43 -6.32 9.23
C GLU A 133 -1.40 -6.79 10.32
N ARG A 134 -1.89 -8.04 10.24
CA ARG A 134 -2.89 -8.55 11.19
C ARG A 134 -2.37 -8.58 12.63
N ARG A 135 -1.06 -8.83 12.82
CA ARG A 135 -0.39 -8.70 14.12
C ARG A 135 -0.21 -7.24 14.51
N LEU A 136 0.24 -6.39 13.59
CA LEU A 136 0.39 -4.95 13.84
C LEU A 136 -0.93 -4.31 14.29
N ARG A 137 -2.04 -4.68 13.67
CA ARG A 137 -3.38 -4.20 13.99
C ARG A 137 -3.85 -4.56 15.40
N ARG A 138 -3.37 -5.67 15.96
CA ARG A 138 -3.68 -6.06 17.34
C ARG A 138 -2.82 -5.33 18.37
N GLU A 139 -1.59 -4.99 17.99
CA GLU A 139 -0.59 -4.43 18.91
C GLU A 139 -0.57 -2.88 18.89
N ASN A 140 -1.24 -2.24 17.93
CA ASN A 140 -1.14 -0.81 17.69
C ASN A 140 -2.51 -0.17 17.41
N ALA A 141 -2.69 1.07 17.87
CA ALA A 141 -3.89 1.88 17.61
C ALA A 141 -3.49 3.13 16.81
N VAL A 142 -3.32 2.98 15.49
CA VAL A 142 -2.96 4.06 14.57
C VAL A 142 -3.84 4.05 13.32
N ASP A 143 -3.96 5.20 12.66
CA ASP A 143 -4.86 5.36 11.49
C ASP A 143 -4.41 4.57 10.26
N LYS A 144 -3.09 4.45 10.04
CA LYS A 144 -2.51 3.68 8.92
C LYS A 144 -1.46 2.72 9.44
N LEU A 145 -1.59 1.46 9.02
CA LEU A 145 -0.63 0.38 9.26
C LEU A 145 -0.03 -0.05 7.92
N PRO A 146 1.24 -0.50 7.89
CA PRO A 146 1.80 -1.17 6.73
C PRO A 146 1.21 -2.57 6.56
N ASP A 147 1.33 -3.11 5.36
CA ASP A 147 0.98 -4.50 5.06
C ASP A 147 1.91 -5.48 5.80
N GLY A 148 3.11 -5.00 6.17
CA GLY A 148 3.97 -5.64 7.17
C GLY A 148 5.18 -4.78 7.56
N LEU A 149 5.91 -5.23 8.57
CA LEU A 149 7.27 -4.79 8.84
C LEU A 149 8.25 -5.89 8.48
N ALA A 150 9.41 -5.51 7.98
CA ALA A 150 10.52 -6.43 7.73
C ALA A 150 11.82 -5.88 8.31
N ILE A 151 12.56 -6.74 9.02
CA ILE A 151 13.84 -6.40 9.64
C ILE A 151 14.90 -7.34 9.07
N PRO A 152 15.93 -6.84 8.38
CA PRO A 152 17.01 -7.64 7.84
C PRO A 152 17.89 -8.21 8.98
N PRO A 153 18.65 -9.28 8.70
CA PRO A 153 19.43 -9.99 9.72
C PRO A 153 20.58 -9.16 10.32
N ASP A 154 21.10 -8.17 9.58
CA ASP A 154 22.15 -7.25 10.00
C ASP A 154 21.68 -6.16 10.98
N LYS A 155 20.37 -6.09 11.26
CA LYS A 155 19.71 -5.29 12.31
C LYS A 155 20.18 -3.83 12.35
N GLY A 156 19.44 -2.97 11.67
CA GLY A 156 19.59 -1.52 11.77
C GLY A 156 18.43 -0.81 11.08
N ASP A 157 18.02 -1.36 9.94
CA ASP A 157 16.83 -0.91 9.23
C ASP A 157 15.57 -1.67 9.62
N VAL A 158 14.46 -0.96 9.63
CA VAL A 158 13.10 -1.49 9.78
C VAL A 158 12.30 -0.98 8.59
N PHE A 159 11.96 -1.90 7.69
CA PHE A 159 11.22 -1.59 6.48
C PHE A 159 9.72 -1.52 6.77
N TRP A 160 9.10 -0.41 6.37
CA TRP A 160 7.67 -0.27 6.22
C TRP A 160 7.24 -0.85 4.87
N VAL A 161 6.58 -2.02 4.88
CA VAL A 161 6.18 -2.72 3.66
C VAL A 161 4.78 -2.30 3.22
N GLU A 162 4.65 -1.82 1.99
CA GLU A 162 3.36 -1.57 1.33
C GLU A 162 3.34 -2.30 0.00
N ILE A 163 2.26 -3.03 -0.28
CA ILE A 163 2.05 -3.78 -1.50
C ILE A 163 0.92 -3.13 -2.29
N GLU A 164 1.21 -2.83 -3.54
CA GLU A 164 0.22 -2.34 -4.49
C GLU A 164 -0.16 -3.49 -5.43
N SER A 165 -1.36 -4.02 -5.23
CA SER A 165 -1.90 -5.16 -5.99
C SER A 165 -3.20 -4.86 -6.74
N THR A 166 -3.82 -3.72 -6.47
CA THR A 166 -5.11 -3.31 -7.05
C THR A 166 -5.12 -1.79 -7.23
N ARG A 167 -6.14 -1.25 -7.89
CA ARG A 167 -6.28 0.19 -8.05
C ARG A 167 -6.59 0.86 -6.70
N LYS A 168 -5.59 1.38 -5.98
CA LYS A 168 -5.82 2.37 -4.90
C LYS A 168 -5.95 3.78 -5.49
N SER A 169 -7.10 4.43 -5.35
CA SER A 169 -7.32 5.81 -5.85
C SER A 169 -7.79 6.75 -4.75
N GLY A 170 -7.59 8.05 -4.98
CA GLY A 170 -8.03 9.13 -4.09
C GLY A 170 -7.42 9.01 -2.70
N ARG A 171 -8.26 9.18 -1.67
CA ARG A 171 -7.86 9.26 -0.26
C ARG A 171 -6.92 8.15 0.22
N ASN A 172 -7.12 6.91 -0.22
CA ASN A 172 -6.29 5.78 0.22
C ASN A 172 -4.85 5.87 -0.32
N MET A 173 -4.68 6.33 -1.57
CA MET A 173 -3.37 6.54 -2.16
C MET A 173 -2.65 7.71 -1.49
N ASP A 174 -3.37 8.78 -1.18
CA ASP A 174 -2.80 9.95 -0.48
C ASP A 174 -2.39 9.61 0.97
N LEU A 175 -3.18 8.82 1.69
CA LEU A 175 -2.83 8.31 3.02
C LEU A 175 -1.58 7.44 2.98
N MET A 176 -1.47 6.53 2.00
CA MET A 176 -0.29 5.70 1.80
C MET A 176 0.95 6.54 1.49
N ALA A 177 0.86 7.47 0.53
CA ALA A 177 1.98 8.34 0.16
C ALA A 177 2.48 9.17 1.35
N ARG A 178 1.57 9.77 2.13
CA ARG A 178 1.92 10.52 3.34
C ARG A 178 2.60 9.64 4.41
N ALA A 179 2.12 8.41 4.61
CA ALA A 179 2.74 7.48 5.54
C ALA A 179 4.17 7.11 5.10
N LEU A 180 4.37 6.81 3.82
CA LEU A 180 5.68 6.48 3.25
C LEU A 180 6.66 7.65 3.35
N ILE A 181 6.23 8.88 3.09
CA ILE A 181 7.05 10.08 3.27
C ILE A 181 7.44 10.26 4.74
N LYS A 182 6.51 10.07 5.68
CA LYS A 182 6.83 10.11 7.11
C LYS A 182 7.88 9.07 7.49
N VAL A 183 7.81 7.87 6.93
CA VAL A 183 8.82 6.83 7.14
C VAL A 183 10.18 7.26 6.61
N ALA A 184 10.24 7.72 5.36
CA ALA A 184 11.48 8.17 4.73
C ALA A 184 12.14 9.36 5.46
N LEU A 185 11.32 10.21 6.11
CA LEU A 185 11.79 11.32 6.94
C LEU A 185 12.14 10.92 8.39
N GLY A 186 12.10 9.63 8.74
CA GLY A 186 12.35 9.16 10.11
C GLY A 186 11.27 9.56 11.12
N LYS A 187 10.07 9.93 10.64
CA LYS A 187 8.90 10.37 11.42
C LYS A 187 7.80 9.30 11.47
N ALA A 188 8.11 8.04 11.15
CA ALA A 188 7.16 6.93 11.28
C ALA A 188 6.68 6.79 12.73
N PRO A 189 5.43 6.36 12.96
CA PRO A 189 4.99 5.93 14.27
C PRO A 189 5.77 4.69 14.72
N THR A 190 5.94 4.53 16.03
CA THR A 190 6.44 3.28 16.60
C THR A 190 5.34 2.23 16.54
N LEU A 191 5.58 1.13 15.83
CA LEU A 191 4.68 0.00 15.70
C LEU A 191 5.32 -1.25 16.31
N SER A 192 4.64 -1.90 17.24
CA SER A 192 5.15 -3.13 17.87
C SER A 192 6.55 -2.96 18.47
N ARG A 193 6.80 -1.78 19.08
CA ARG A 193 8.08 -1.35 19.65
C ARG A 193 9.20 -1.10 18.64
N LEU A 194 8.89 -1.06 17.35
CA LEU A 194 9.83 -0.80 16.26
C LEU A 194 9.45 0.50 15.55
N LYS A 195 10.44 1.27 15.12
CA LYS A 195 10.22 2.47 14.32
C LYS A 195 10.78 2.25 12.94
N ALA A 196 9.91 2.22 11.94
CA ALA A 196 10.33 2.09 10.55
C ALA A 196 11.14 3.32 10.13
N ASN A 197 12.27 3.07 9.48
CA ASN A 197 13.18 4.11 8.97
C ASN A 197 13.45 3.94 7.46
N GLN A 198 13.01 2.84 6.86
CA GLN A 198 13.09 2.57 5.43
C GLN A 198 11.70 2.24 4.88
N THR A 199 11.48 2.56 3.61
CA THR A 199 10.26 2.17 2.89
C THR A 199 10.55 0.96 2.02
N MET A 200 9.56 0.10 1.83
CA MET A 200 9.60 -1.02 0.89
C MET A 200 8.27 -1.07 0.16
N ILE A 201 8.22 -0.44 -1.01
CA ILE A 201 6.99 -0.30 -1.79
C ILE A 201 7.01 -1.31 -2.92
N CYS A 202 6.17 -2.33 -2.78
CA CYS A 202 6.15 -3.47 -3.67
C CYS A 202 5.00 -3.36 -4.67
N TYR A 203 5.22 -3.73 -5.92
CA TYR A 203 4.18 -3.76 -6.94
C TYR A 203 4.35 -4.95 -7.88
N ALA A 204 3.24 -5.54 -8.31
CA ALA A 204 3.27 -6.59 -9.33
C ALA A 204 3.40 -5.94 -10.73
N ASP A 205 4.37 -6.41 -11.53
CA ASP A 205 4.46 -5.96 -12.91
C ASP A 205 3.38 -6.61 -13.78
N GLY A 206 2.94 -5.88 -14.80
CA GLY A 206 1.92 -6.35 -15.72
C GLY A 206 0.53 -6.57 -15.08
N ALA A 207 0.30 -6.01 -13.89
CA ALA A 207 -1.02 -6.05 -13.27
C ALA A 207 -2.07 -5.42 -14.19
N THR A 208 -3.22 -6.06 -14.29
CA THR A 208 -4.39 -5.55 -15.00
C THR A 208 -5.48 -5.23 -14.00
N ASP A 209 -6.25 -4.18 -14.28
CA ASP A 209 -7.45 -3.89 -13.51
C ASP A 209 -8.59 -4.86 -13.84
N GLU A 210 -9.71 -4.72 -13.13
CA GLU A 210 -10.91 -5.52 -13.35
C GLU A 210 -11.53 -5.39 -14.75
N ARG A 211 -11.09 -4.41 -15.54
CA ARG A 211 -11.53 -4.13 -16.92
C ARG A 211 -10.49 -4.59 -17.96
N GLY A 212 -9.35 -5.12 -17.53
CA GLY A 212 -8.25 -5.57 -18.38
C GLY A 212 -7.24 -4.48 -18.76
N TYR A 213 -7.35 -3.26 -18.21
CA TYR A 213 -6.37 -2.21 -18.47
C TYR A 213 -5.09 -2.47 -17.68
N ARG A 214 -3.94 -2.33 -18.34
CA ARG A 214 -2.64 -2.39 -17.68
C ARG A 214 -2.51 -1.27 -16.66
N LEU A 215 -2.17 -1.63 -15.43
CA LEU A 215 -1.91 -0.69 -14.35
C LEU A 215 -0.41 -0.45 -14.22
N ASP A 216 0.01 0.81 -14.40
CA ASP A 216 1.35 1.24 -14.01
C ASP A 216 1.35 1.66 -12.54
N HIS A 217 1.45 0.67 -11.65
CA HIS A 217 1.50 0.90 -10.21
C HIS A 217 2.70 1.76 -9.80
N ARG A 218 3.85 1.57 -10.45
CA ARG A 218 5.07 2.33 -10.19
C ARG A 218 4.84 3.82 -10.43
N ALA A 219 4.39 4.19 -11.63
CA ALA A 219 4.14 5.59 -11.97
C ALA A 219 3.08 6.23 -11.05
N ARG A 220 2.04 5.47 -10.68
CA ARG A 220 0.99 5.96 -9.78
C ARG A 220 1.49 6.26 -8.37
N VAL A 221 2.27 5.36 -7.80
CA VAL A 221 2.87 5.54 -6.47
C VAL A 221 3.84 6.72 -6.50
N LEU A 222 4.71 6.80 -7.50
CA LEU A 222 5.68 7.90 -7.63
C LEU A 222 4.99 9.26 -7.78
N ASN A 223 3.97 9.34 -8.63
CA ASN A 223 3.18 10.55 -8.77
C ASN A 223 2.47 10.93 -7.45
N ALA A 224 2.01 9.95 -6.68
CA ALA A 224 1.41 10.23 -5.37
C ALA A 224 2.44 10.74 -4.37
N LEU A 225 3.61 10.11 -4.28
CA LEU A 225 4.70 10.57 -3.42
C LEU A 225 5.13 11.99 -3.77
N GLN A 226 5.32 12.28 -5.07
CA GLN A 226 5.73 13.60 -5.53
C GLN A 226 4.71 14.70 -5.17
N ARG A 227 3.41 14.39 -5.21
CA ARG A 227 2.34 15.33 -4.79
C ARG A 227 2.36 15.68 -3.30
N HIS A 228 2.98 14.86 -2.44
CA HIS A 228 2.98 15.07 -0.98
C HIS A 228 4.37 15.34 -0.40
N ALA A 229 5.45 15.18 -1.18
CA ALA A 229 6.83 15.28 -0.70
C ALA A 229 7.28 16.73 -0.47
N SER A 230 7.23 17.22 0.77
CA SER A 230 7.72 18.55 1.15
C SER A 230 9.23 18.72 0.98
N ASP A 231 9.97 17.62 1.07
CA ASP A 231 11.43 17.56 1.01
C ASP A 231 11.87 16.44 0.07
N THR A 232 13.15 16.43 -0.28
CA THR A 232 13.76 15.31 -0.99
C THR A 232 13.77 14.07 -0.09
N VAL A 233 13.14 13.00 -0.55
CA VAL A 233 13.07 11.73 0.18
C VAL A 233 13.50 10.55 -0.70
N ALA A 234 14.25 9.62 -0.12
CA ALA A 234 14.57 8.36 -0.78
C ALA A 234 13.52 7.29 -0.41
N VAL A 235 13.04 6.55 -1.41
CA VAL A 235 12.13 5.42 -1.21
C VAL A 235 12.64 4.19 -1.94
N CYS A 236 12.42 2.99 -1.40
CA CYS A 236 12.78 1.76 -2.09
C CYS A 236 11.54 1.18 -2.78
N LEU A 237 11.63 1.02 -4.10
CA LEU A 237 10.60 0.38 -4.93
C LEU A 237 11.04 -1.04 -5.26
N TYR A 238 10.11 -1.99 -5.14
CA TYR A 238 10.35 -3.38 -5.43
C TYR A 238 9.33 -3.93 -6.42
N LYS A 239 9.83 -4.39 -7.57
CA LYS A 239 9.02 -5.10 -8.56
C LYS A 239 8.91 -6.56 -8.15
N LEU A 240 7.68 -7.06 -8.02
CA LEU A 240 7.38 -8.43 -7.65
C LEU A 240 7.23 -9.31 -8.91
N SER A 241 7.90 -10.45 -8.91
CA SER A 241 7.72 -11.53 -9.89
C SER A 241 6.74 -12.55 -9.35
N LEU A 242 5.67 -12.82 -10.10
CA LEU A 242 4.59 -13.72 -9.68
C LEU A 242 4.59 -15.03 -10.47
N LYS A 243 4.31 -16.14 -9.78
CA LYS A 243 3.89 -17.41 -10.40
C LYS A 243 2.47 -17.71 -9.95
N GLY A 244 1.50 -17.46 -10.83
CA GLY A 244 0.10 -17.37 -10.43
C GLY A 244 -0.10 -16.15 -9.53
N LEU A 245 -0.56 -16.36 -8.29
CA LEU A 245 -0.70 -15.30 -7.28
C LEU A 245 0.37 -15.32 -6.19
N ALA A 246 1.35 -16.23 -6.28
CA ALA A 246 2.44 -16.32 -5.33
C ALA A 246 3.62 -15.45 -5.79
N VAL A 247 4.21 -14.70 -4.87
CA VAL A 247 5.48 -14.00 -5.10
C VAL A 247 6.61 -15.02 -5.08
N THR A 248 7.41 -15.07 -6.15
CA THR A 248 8.54 -15.99 -6.27
C THR A 248 9.90 -15.29 -6.21
N ASP A 249 9.94 -14.02 -6.59
CA ASP A 249 11.15 -13.22 -6.60
C ASP A 249 10.79 -11.73 -6.57
N PHE A 250 11.76 -10.87 -6.29
CA PHE A 250 11.60 -9.43 -6.34
C PHE A 250 12.92 -8.72 -6.66
N SER A 251 12.84 -7.58 -7.34
CA SER A 251 14.00 -6.72 -7.62
C SER A 251 13.72 -5.30 -7.17
N GLY A 252 14.72 -4.66 -6.57
CA GLY A 252 14.61 -3.36 -5.92
C GLY A 252 15.40 -2.25 -6.59
N GLU A 253 14.90 -1.03 -6.51
CA GLU A 253 15.63 0.20 -6.80
C GLU A 253 15.36 1.24 -5.71
N VAL A 254 16.34 2.11 -5.43
CA VAL A 254 16.14 3.29 -4.60
C VAL A 254 15.83 4.46 -5.53
N VAL A 255 14.70 5.12 -5.28
CA VAL A 255 14.26 6.28 -6.06
C VAL A 255 14.22 7.50 -5.15
N THR A 256 14.91 8.56 -5.58
CA THR A 256 14.84 9.87 -4.92
C THR A 256 13.65 10.64 -5.45
N ILE A 257 12.71 10.96 -4.57
CA ILE A 257 11.59 11.86 -4.85
C ILE A 257 12.03 13.26 -4.46
N THR A 258 12.14 14.15 -5.45
CA THR A 258 12.39 15.56 -5.21
C THR A 258 11.08 16.30 -4.98
N ARG A 259 11.15 17.37 -4.18
CA ARG A 259 10.04 18.32 -4.04
C ARG A 259 9.66 18.85 -5.42
N ASP A 260 8.37 18.83 -5.73
CA ASP A 260 7.80 19.42 -6.93
C ASP A 260 6.70 20.40 -6.50
N ALA A 261 7.09 21.65 -6.26
CA ALA A 261 6.20 22.69 -5.76
C ALA A 261 5.02 22.93 -6.71
N VAL A 262 5.25 22.81 -8.03
CA VAL A 262 4.21 22.96 -9.06
C VAL A 262 3.16 21.86 -8.89
N LYS A 263 3.56 20.58 -8.86
CA LYS A 263 2.61 19.47 -8.68
C LYS A 263 1.88 19.52 -7.34
N GLN A 264 2.52 20.04 -6.29
CA GLN A 264 1.89 20.24 -4.99
C GLN A 264 0.79 21.30 -5.04
N ARG A 265 1.10 22.49 -5.58
CA ARG A 265 0.14 23.58 -5.75
C ARG A 265 -1.05 23.11 -6.60
N LEU A 266 -0.78 22.48 -7.74
CA LEU A 266 -1.81 21.90 -8.60
C LEU A 266 -2.71 20.91 -7.86
N HIS A 267 -2.13 20.05 -7.02
CA HIS A 267 -2.91 19.11 -6.24
C HIS A 267 -3.81 19.81 -5.21
N GLN A 268 -3.31 20.87 -4.57
CA GLN A 268 -4.08 21.68 -3.61
C GLN A 268 -5.20 22.45 -4.30
N TRP A 269 -4.95 23.00 -5.49
CA TRP A 269 -5.91 23.80 -6.25
C TRP A 269 -7.04 22.99 -6.88
N ARG A 270 -6.82 21.70 -7.16
CA ARG A 270 -7.80 20.84 -7.85
C ARG A 270 -9.21 20.84 -7.26
N THR A 271 -9.36 21.01 -5.96
CA THR A 271 -10.68 21.05 -5.29
C THR A 271 -11.22 22.45 -5.11
N LEU A 272 -10.45 23.47 -5.46
CA LEU A 272 -10.78 24.87 -5.26
C LEU A 272 -11.27 25.56 -6.54
N TRP A 273 -10.99 24.98 -7.71
CA TRP A 273 -11.53 25.45 -8.99
C TRP A 273 -13.06 25.41 -8.98
N CYS A 274 -13.68 26.52 -9.35
CA CYS A 274 -15.10 26.62 -9.65
C CYS A 274 -15.31 26.92 -11.15
N ASP A 275 -16.46 26.53 -11.68
CA ASP A 275 -16.82 26.91 -13.05
C ASP A 275 -17.04 28.43 -13.10
N THR A 276 -16.48 29.08 -14.13
CA THR A 276 -16.64 30.53 -14.33
C THR A 276 -18.11 30.89 -14.44
N THR A 277 -18.53 31.95 -13.74
CA THR A 277 -19.92 32.39 -13.75
C THR A 277 -20.28 33.23 -14.99
N GLU A 278 -19.28 33.74 -15.73
CA GLU A 278 -19.49 34.66 -16.84
C GLU A 278 -18.61 34.33 -18.07
N ASN A 279 -19.25 34.27 -19.24
CA ASN A 279 -18.72 34.47 -20.61
C ASN A 279 -17.50 33.69 -21.13
N LEU A 280 -16.88 32.80 -20.35
CA LEU A 280 -15.81 31.92 -20.81
C LEU A 280 -16.35 30.49 -20.97
N GLU A 281 -16.59 30.07 -22.22
CA GLU A 281 -16.97 28.68 -22.50
C GLU A 281 -15.92 27.71 -21.93
N GLY A 282 -16.31 26.93 -20.92
CA GLY A 282 -15.43 25.95 -20.27
C GLY A 282 -14.32 26.56 -19.41
N GLY A 283 -14.45 27.83 -19.00
CA GLY A 283 -13.54 28.47 -18.07
C GLY A 283 -13.70 27.99 -16.64
N GLN A 284 -12.60 27.99 -15.89
CA GLN A 284 -12.60 27.77 -14.45
C GLN A 284 -11.78 28.83 -13.74
N GLU A 285 -12.21 29.17 -12.54
CA GLU A 285 -11.64 30.21 -11.69
C GLU A 285 -11.32 29.69 -10.30
N LEU A 286 -10.33 30.31 -9.66
CA LEU A 286 -9.93 30.05 -8.29
C LEU A 286 -9.47 31.37 -7.68
N ILE A 287 -9.99 31.72 -6.50
CA ILE A 287 -9.48 32.84 -5.70
C ILE A 287 -8.56 32.30 -4.60
N LEU A 288 -7.31 32.79 -4.57
CA LEU A 288 -6.31 32.45 -3.57
C LEU A 288 -5.67 33.74 -3.03
N GLU A 289 -5.85 34.02 -1.74
CA GLU A 289 -5.20 35.16 -1.06
C GLU A 289 -5.37 36.52 -1.78
N GLY A 290 -6.55 36.76 -2.37
CA GLY A 290 -6.85 38.00 -3.10
C GLY A 290 -6.40 38.00 -4.56
N LEU A 291 -5.84 36.90 -5.06
CA LEU A 291 -5.54 36.70 -6.48
C LEU A 291 -6.61 35.82 -7.13
N LEU A 292 -7.13 36.26 -8.29
CA LEU A 292 -8.01 35.47 -9.14
C LEU A 292 -7.18 34.78 -10.21
N LEU A 293 -7.19 33.45 -10.20
CA LEU A 293 -6.56 32.61 -11.21
C LEU A 293 -7.66 32.12 -12.14
N SER A 294 -7.48 32.29 -13.46
CA SER A 294 -8.44 31.82 -14.45
C SER A 294 -7.75 30.94 -15.48
N VAL A 295 -8.40 29.85 -15.89
CA VAL A 295 -7.98 28.98 -17.00
C VAL A 295 -9.17 28.71 -17.90
N TRP A 296 -9.03 28.92 -19.20
CA TRP A 296 -10.14 28.72 -20.15
C TRP A 296 -9.66 28.30 -21.54
N GLN A 297 -10.57 27.67 -22.29
CA GLN A 297 -10.28 27.26 -23.66
C GLN A 297 -10.66 28.38 -24.65
N LYS A 298 -9.76 28.65 -25.60
CA LYS A 298 -10.02 29.56 -26.72
C LYS A 298 -10.58 28.76 -27.91
N LYS A 299 -11.35 29.42 -28.78
CA LYS A 299 -11.97 28.83 -29.99
C LYS A 299 -10.98 28.10 -30.93
N ASN A 300 -9.68 28.40 -30.84
CA ASN A 300 -8.62 27.76 -31.62
C ASN A 300 -7.94 26.58 -30.90
N THR A 301 -8.59 25.96 -29.91
CA THR A 301 -8.12 24.81 -29.11
C THR A 301 -6.99 25.08 -28.11
N LEU A 302 -6.40 26.29 -28.12
CA LEU A 302 -5.43 26.70 -27.10
C LEU A 302 -6.11 26.96 -25.75
N TRP A 303 -5.36 26.73 -24.68
CA TRP A 303 -5.75 27.07 -23.33
C TRP A 303 -5.07 28.36 -22.92
N ARG A 304 -5.84 29.28 -22.35
CA ARG A 304 -5.32 30.52 -21.78
C ARG A 304 -5.34 30.42 -20.27
N TRP A 305 -4.44 31.17 -19.66
CA TRP A 305 -4.42 31.35 -18.24
C TRP A 305 -4.03 32.79 -17.89
N GLN A 306 -4.50 33.27 -16.75
CA GLN A 306 -4.10 34.56 -16.21
C GLN A 306 -4.19 34.59 -14.69
N VAL A 307 -3.49 35.55 -14.09
CA VAL A 307 -3.57 35.90 -12.67
C VAL A 307 -3.92 37.37 -12.56
N GLU A 308 -4.98 37.68 -11.81
CA GLU A 308 -5.43 39.04 -11.54
C GLU A 308 -5.36 39.34 -10.04
N ASP A 309 -4.98 40.57 -9.69
CA ASP A 309 -5.07 41.07 -8.32
C ASP A 309 -6.46 41.67 -8.10
N THR A 310 -7.29 41.03 -7.27
CA THR A 310 -8.68 41.44 -7.04
C THR A 310 -8.79 42.72 -6.19
N HIS A 311 -7.70 43.17 -5.58
CA HIS A 311 -7.67 44.38 -4.76
C HIS A 311 -7.15 45.61 -5.51
N ARG A 312 -6.56 45.42 -6.69
CA ARG A 312 -5.99 46.48 -7.51
C ARG A 312 -6.72 46.55 -8.83
N VAL A 313 -7.09 47.76 -9.24
CA VAL A 313 -7.71 48.00 -10.55
C VAL A 313 -6.69 48.63 -11.49
N GLY A 314 -6.73 48.19 -12.75
CA GLY A 314 -6.02 48.79 -13.86
C GLY A 314 -6.62 50.15 -14.28
N GLN A 315 -6.00 50.77 -15.27
CA GLN A 315 -6.46 52.07 -15.80
C GLN A 315 -7.82 51.99 -16.49
N ASP A 316 -8.20 50.80 -16.94
CA ASP A 316 -9.47 50.47 -17.58
C ASP A 316 -10.59 50.15 -16.58
N GLY A 317 -10.29 50.15 -15.27
CA GLY A 317 -11.24 49.86 -14.21
C GLY A 317 -11.46 48.37 -13.92
N TYR A 318 -10.75 47.47 -14.61
CA TYR A 318 -10.80 46.02 -14.37
C TYR A 318 -9.71 45.59 -13.37
N PRO A 319 -9.83 44.41 -12.73
CA PRO A 319 -8.76 43.85 -11.89
C PRO A 319 -7.41 43.85 -12.61
N LEU A 320 -6.34 44.19 -11.89
CA LEU A 320 -5.00 44.31 -12.48
C LEU A 320 -4.47 42.92 -12.84
N ILE A 321 -4.29 42.66 -14.14
CA ILE A 321 -3.62 41.45 -14.62
C ILE A 321 -2.14 41.51 -14.22
N LEU A 322 -1.71 40.53 -13.43
CA LEU A 322 -0.32 40.38 -13.00
C LEU A 322 0.49 39.55 -14.02
N GLU A 323 -0.09 38.45 -14.47
CA GLU A 323 0.55 37.48 -15.38
C GLU A 323 -0.48 36.87 -16.32
N PHE A 324 -0.06 36.51 -17.52
CA PHE A 324 -0.92 35.91 -18.56
C PHE A 324 -0.10 35.02 -19.50
N GLY A 325 -0.72 33.96 -20.00
CA GLY A 325 -0.12 33.13 -21.03
C GLY A 325 -1.09 32.22 -21.79
N GLU A 326 -0.51 31.45 -22.71
CA GLU A 326 -1.22 30.44 -23.49
C GLU A 326 -0.47 29.10 -23.41
N ALA A 327 -1.20 27.98 -23.52
CA ALA A 327 -0.66 26.64 -23.55
C ALA A 327 -1.46 25.74 -24.49
N LEU A 328 -0.82 24.67 -24.97
CA LEU A 328 -1.46 23.70 -25.87
C LEU A 328 -2.52 22.83 -25.19
N THR A 329 -2.43 22.68 -23.87
CA THR A 329 -3.34 21.86 -23.08
C THR A 329 -3.71 22.57 -21.79
N ARG A 330 -4.86 22.19 -21.22
CA ARG A 330 -5.29 22.66 -19.90
C ARG A 330 -4.24 22.39 -18.83
N THR A 331 -3.72 21.17 -18.78
CA THR A 331 -2.70 20.78 -17.79
C THR A 331 -1.47 21.67 -17.90
N ALA A 332 -1.01 21.98 -19.11
CA ALA A 332 0.13 22.87 -19.30
C ALA A 332 -0.18 24.33 -18.89
N ALA A 333 -1.41 24.80 -19.07
CA ALA A 333 -1.84 26.12 -18.60
C ALA A 333 -1.85 26.18 -17.06
N GLU A 334 -2.42 25.16 -16.41
CA GLU A 334 -2.42 25.04 -14.95
C GLU A 334 -0.98 24.92 -14.41
N GLU A 335 -0.11 24.12 -15.04
CA GLU A 335 1.31 23.99 -14.68
C GLU A 335 2.06 25.32 -14.80
N ALA A 336 1.81 26.09 -15.87
CA ALA A 336 2.40 27.42 -16.04
C ALA A 336 1.96 28.38 -14.93
N LEU A 337 0.66 28.41 -14.60
CA LEU A 337 0.15 29.17 -13.44
C LEU A 337 0.82 28.75 -12.14
N ALA A 338 0.87 27.45 -11.87
CA ALA A 338 1.44 26.92 -10.64
C ALA A 338 2.95 27.11 -10.55
N ALA A 339 3.65 27.37 -11.67
CA ALA A 339 5.08 27.64 -11.71
C ALA A 339 5.46 29.11 -11.50
N LEU A 340 4.48 30.03 -11.46
CA LEU A 340 4.77 31.45 -11.27
C LEU A 340 5.51 31.71 -9.94
N PRO A 341 6.47 32.66 -9.90
CA PRO A 341 7.21 33.00 -8.70
C PRO A 341 6.36 33.72 -7.64
N LEU A 342 5.11 34.07 -7.97
CA LEU A 342 4.17 34.79 -7.10
C LEU A 342 3.78 34.00 -5.83
N TRP A 343 3.98 32.68 -5.81
CA TRP A 343 3.44 31.80 -4.77
C TRP A 343 4.36 31.59 -3.56
N GLY A 344 5.59 32.11 -3.58
CA GLY A 344 6.63 31.77 -2.59
C GLY A 344 7.03 30.28 -2.62
N ASP A 345 8.21 29.97 -2.09
CA ASP A 345 8.71 28.60 -1.94
C ASP A 345 8.55 28.05 -0.53
#